data_AF-A0A371QXR9-F1
#
_entry.id   AF-A0A371QXR9-F1
#
_cell.length_a   1.000
_cell.length_b   1.000
_cell.length_c   1.000
_cell.angle_alpha   90.00
_cell.angle_beta   90.00
_cell.angle_gamma   90.00
#
_symmetry.space_group_name_H-M   'P 1'
#
loop_
_entity.id
_entity.type
_entity.pdbx_description
1 polymer ?
#
loop_
_entity_poly.entity_id
_entity_poly.type
_entity_poly.pdbx_seq_one_letter_code
_entity_poly.pdbx_strand_id
1 'polypeptide(L)'
;MDRLGKYLRVLLPLAYAVEAYKRGELPREEAALAVIFAMLYDGAVYRGEIRLIVGGPEQEEKPLMTRDHFTVFWLWALRELGFKPSSVRRSTNARHIVFGGNGLNELLKALVPALPTLYGLRDALAEFADAFEVVTRELVKRKFDINWAYDMKNEMFFKKLEEVVTMVEDYIYRNVTVERGPLDTSGQWPKAIIRFKLGGKEATYITVYWRGDELYAQFGGSRENAQQLASIIRALGGEAEVKYVEGTGWKVQLYTDGIIAIRNNGWLNAVKSFVDELYSKGLIGEERYKQLVRDIEAGPNAVKFARIKFSVNYDNKVLVRYQPRNEDSKNAAVNALKARGLKEGVHFTVTEHGSYEIRVTKEAYAKALEALTHSSLKEGEHYSVYDKRRVIHVKKDHKDAVVNALKGAGLEEGRDFTVRGSEQYEIRITYDGLREIQRMALNGDLEAEQFIRELEDVLRRRYGQNAVNKLIEVLTPAKVEGTAELPLAVRDDKGNLIARVVDLKYEFVENGQPVGQCAGEDCRLRVVVEYELPSGERRQFKMEWYWAEKREKKDQTTVTYYYEIARPTVKDDVEVAILRTLTGEAKRGQVRLNADQLDALRRFKALKDAIDKWRESRPRGERSQNTGQGA
;
A
#
# COMPACT_ATOMS: atom_id res chain seq x y z
N MET A 1 8.28 18.23 36.14
CA MET A 1 8.80 18.94 34.95
C MET A 1 8.82 20.42 35.28
N ASP A 2 10.02 20.98 35.33
CA ASP A 2 10.33 22.25 35.95
C ASP A 2 9.83 23.46 35.12
N ARG A 3 9.47 24.56 35.78
CA ARG A 3 8.97 25.81 35.15
C ARG A 3 9.91 26.33 34.06
N LEU A 4 11.22 26.06 34.20
CA LEU A 4 12.26 26.34 33.22
C LEU A 4 11.98 25.72 31.83
N GLY A 5 11.36 24.53 31.78
CA GLY A 5 11.05 23.84 30.53
C GLY A 5 9.92 24.46 29.73
N LYS A 6 8.95 25.13 30.40
CA LYS A 6 7.95 25.99 29.74
C LYS A 6 8.56 27.34 29.36
N TYR A 7 9.43 27.89 30.22
CA TYR A 7 10.10 29.18 30.03
C TYR A 7 11.02 29.20 28.79
N LEU A 8 11.79 28.13 28.56
CA LEU A 8 12.73 28.06 27.43
C LEU A 8 12.07 27.76 26.08
N ARG A 9 10.94 27.06 26.05
CA ARG A 9 10.33 26.55 24.80
C ARG A 9 9.32 27.50 24.14
N VAL A 10 8.67 28.35 24.92
CA VAL A 10 7.64 29.27 24.42
C VAL A 10 8.07 30.72 24.62
N LEU A 11 8.61 31.10 25.79
CA LEU A 11 8.89 32.49 26.10
C LEU A 11 10.17 33.05 25.46
N LEU A 12 11.15 32.25 25.00
CA LEU A 12 12.38 32.81 24.43
C LEU A 12 12.18 33.46 23.04
N PRO A 13 11.53 32.78 22.06
CA PRO A 13 11.19 33.41 20.77
C PRO A 13 10.20 34.56 20.94
N LEU A 14 9.30 34.43 21.92
CA LEU A 14 8.31 35.43 22.30
C LEU A 14 8.92 36.65 23.00
N ALA A 15 9.89 36.46 23.90
CA ALA A 15 10.60 37.53 24.57
C ALA A 15 11.48 38.29 23.57
N TYR A 16 12.12 37.58 22.64
CA TYR A 16 12.81 38.19 21.51
C TYR A 16 11.85 39.02 20.65
N ALA A 17 10.69 38.45 20.27
CA ALA A 17 9.70 39.16 19.45
C ALA A 17 9.09 40.38 20.17
N VAL A 18 8.91 40.29 21.50
CA VAL A 18 8.42 41.39 22.35
C VAL A 18 9.48 42.49 22.50
N GLU A 19 10.75 42.13 22.65
CA GLU A 19 11.86 43.11 22.70
C GLU A 19 12.08 43.78 21.34
N ALA A 20 11.98 43.04 20.24
CA ALA A 20 12.00 43.60 18.89
C ALA A 20 10.80 44.54 18.65
N TYR A 21 9.60 44.20 19.16
CA TYR A 21 8.45 45.10 19.14
C TYR A 21 8.68 46.38 19.94
N LYS A 22 9.27 46.31 21.15
CA LYS A 22 9.63 47.51 21.93
C LYS A 22 10.58 48.45 21.17
N ARG A 23 11.36 47.91 20.23
CA ARG A 23 12.29 48.66 19.37
C ARG A 23 11.68 49.07 18.03
N GLY A 24 10.48 48.61 17.69
CA GLY A 24 9.81 48.87 16.42
C GLY A 24 10.33 48.05 15.23
N GLU A 25 11.04 46.95 15.49
CA GLU A 25 11.87 46.25 14.51
C GLU A 25 11.37 44.86 14.12
N LEU A 26 10.23 44.37 14.63
CA LEU A 26 9.82 42.97 14.44
C LEU A 26 9.53 42.65 12.95
N PRO A 27 10.39 41.87 12.27
CA PRO A 27 10.16 41.48 10.89
C PRO A 27 8.91 40.61 10.77
N ARG A 28 8.25 40.70 9.62
CA ARG A 28 7.02 39.92 9.34
C ARG A 28 7.21 38.40 9.51
N GLU A 29 8.40 37.89 9.19
CA GLU A 29 8.74 36.47 9.35
C GLU A 29 8.81 36.04 10.82
N GLU A 30 9.40 36.88 11.69
CA GLU A 30 9.49 36.60 13.12
C GLU A 30 8.13 36.70 13.81
N ALA A 31 7.31 37.68 13.41
CA ALA A 31 5.92 37.76 13.83
C ALA A 31 5.14 36.48 13.45
N ALA A 32 5.34 35.97 12.24
CA ALA A 32 4.69 34.74 11.77
C ALA A 32 5.14 33.52 12.59
N LEU A 33 6.45 33.37 12.83
CA LEU A 33 6.99 32.31 13.68
C LEU A 33 6.42 32.38 15.10
N ALA A 34 6.41 33.56 15.73
CA ALA A 34 5.85 33.73 17.07
C ALA A 34 4.39 33.26 17.13
N VAL A 35 3.55 33.66 16.15
CA VAL A 35 2.14 33.21 16.07
C VAL A 35 2.03 31.69 15.90
N ILE A 36 2.87 31.07 15.07
CA ILE A 36 2.91 29.61 14.89
C ILE A 36 3.25 28.91 16.21
N PHE A 37 4.28 29.37 16.91
CA PHE A 37 4.67 28.82 18.22
C PHE A 37 3.54 28.97 19.25
N ALA A 38 2.91 30.14 19.32
CA ALA A 38 1.77 30.36 20.22
C ALA A 38 0.59 29.43 19.90
N MET A 39 0.32 29.19 18.61
CA MET A 39 -0.74 28.28 18.17
C MET A 39 -0.45 26.81 18.54
N LEU A 40 0.77 26.34 18.30
CA LEU A 40 1.14 24.93 18.49
C LEU A 40 1.35 24.56 19.97
N TYR A 41 1.87 25.47 20.79
CA TYR A 41 2.13 25.18 22.22
C TYR A 41 0.91 25.48 23.11
N ASP A 42 0.62 26.75 23.34
CA ASP A 42 -0.41 27.17 24.30
C ASP A 42 -1.80 27.32 23.66
N GLY A 43 -1.87 27.41 22.33
CA GLY A 43 -3.12 27.51 21.60
C GLY A 43 -3.93 26.21 21.61
N ALA A 44 -5.21 26.31 21.24
CA ALA A 44 -6.07 25.17 20.97
C ALA A 44 -6.48 25.20 19.51
N VAL A 45 -6.31 24.06 18.82
CA VAL A 45 -6.68 23.89 17.41
C VAL A 45 -7.84 22.90 17.36
N TYR A 46 -8.97 23.36 16.84
CA TYR A 46 -10.15 22.57 16.56
C TYR A 46 -10.51 22.74 15.07
N ARG A 47 -11.15 21.74 14.49
CA ARG A 47 -11.51 21.70 13.06
C ARG A 47 -12.25 22.93 12.51
N GLY A 48 -12.96 23.68 13.37
CA GLY A 48 -13.68 24.90 13.01
C GLY A 48 -13.18 26.17 13.72
N GLU A 49 -12.15 26.08 14.56
CA GLU A 49 -11.73 27.19 15.40
C GLU A 49 -10.29 27.05 15.89
N ILE A 50 -9.49 28.11 15.76
CA ILE A 50 -8.17 28.23 16.38
C ILE A 50 -8.23 29.26 17.50
N ARG A 51 -7.77 28.89 18.69
CA ARG A 51 -7.67 29.78 19.85
C ARG A 51 -6.21 29.99 20.22
N LEU A 52 -5.77 31.23 20.27
CA LEU A 52 -4.52 31.59 20.94
C LEU A 52 -4.85 31.93 22.39
N ILE A 53 -4.27 31.17 23.32
CA ILE A 53 -4.46 31.39 24.75
C ILE A 53 -3.33 32.30 25.23
N VAL A 54 -3.66 33.56 25.47
CA VAL A 54 -2.75 34.54 26.05
C VAL A 54 -2.87 34.44 27.57
N GLY A 55 -1.99 33.66 28.17
CA GLY A 55 -1.90 33.45 29.62
C GLY A 55 -1.52 34.72 30.38
N GLY A 56 -1.68 34.69 31.71
CA GLY A 56 -1.28 35.77 32.61
C GLY A 56 0.21 35.70 32.98
N PRO A 57 1.11 36.47 32.33
CA PRO A 57 2.53 36.54 32.69
C PRO A 57 2.75 36.98 34.15
N GLU A 58 1.73 37.55 34.79
CA GLU A 58 1.69 37.98 36.19
C GLU A 58 1.88 36.85 37.22
N GLN A 59 1.79 35.58 36.80
CA GLN A 59 2.15 34.43 37.66
C GLN A 59 3.66 34.15 37.70
N GLU A 60 4.46 34.81 36.87
CA GLU A 60 5.91 34.73 36.89
C GLU A 60 6.50 35.70 37.90
N GLU A 61 7.61 35.32 38.54
CA GLU A 61 8.26 36.09 39.61
C GLU A 61 8.73 37.48 39.13
N LYS A 62 9.02 37.61 37.82
CA LYS A 62 9.30 38.88 37.13
C LYS A 62 8.58 38.90 35.78
N PRO A 63 7.34 39.40 35.70
CA PRO A 63 6.59 39.42 34.45
C PRO A 63 7.24 40.36 33.42
N LEU A 64 7.49 39.85 32.21
CA LEU A 64 8.02 40.65 31.08
C LEU A 64 7.09 41.80 30.67
N MET A 65 5.77 41.63 30.88
CA MET A 65 4.72 42.64 30.73
C MET A 65 3.42 42.20 31.42
N THR A 66 2.43 43.08 31.55
CA THR A 66 1.08 42.71 32.04
C THR A 66 0.29 41.92 31.00
N ARG A 67 -0.74 41.17 31.41
CA ARG A 67 -1.61 40.41 30.49
C ARG A 67 -2.27 41.26 29.38
N ASP A 68 -2.72 42.47 29.68
CA ASP A 68 -3.39 43.32 28.69
C ASP A 68 -2.40 43.85 27.64
N HIS A 69 -1.21 44.30 28.05
CA HIS A 69 -0.11 44.64 27.13
C HIS A 69 0.29 43.44 26.24
N PHE A 70 0.27 42.22 26.79
CA PHE A 70 0.58 41.02 26.01
C PHE A 70 -0.49 40.69 24.97
N THR A 71 -1.75 40.92 25.33
CA THR A 71 -2.87 40.77 24.40
C THR A 71 -2.80 41.81 23.28
N VAL A 72 -2.42 43.05 23.60
CA VAL A 72 -2.20 44.13 22.60
C VAL A 72 -1.06 43.78 21.65
N PHE A 73 0.07 43.27 22.16
CA PHE A 73 1.17 42.77 21.33
C PHE A 73 0.69 41.70 20.33
N TRP A 74 -0.07 40.71 20.79
CA TRP A 74 -0.58 39.66 19.90
C TRP A 74 -1.57 40.18 18.87
N LEU A 75 -2.48 41.07 19.25
CA LEU A 75 -3.42 41.69 18.31
C LEU A 75 -2.69 42.55 17.28
N TRP A 76 -1.62 43.24 17.69
CA TRP A 76 -0.75 43.98 16.78
C TRP A 76 -0.01 43.04 15.83
N ALA A 77 0.67 42.01 16.34
CA ALA A 77 1.41 41.04 15.51
C ALA A 77 0.49 40.35 14.49
N LEU A 78 -0.71 39.96 14.91
CA LEU A 78 -1.73 39.41 14.02
C LEU A 78 -2.15 40.44 12.96
N ARG A 79 -2.37 41.71 13.33
CA ARG A 79 -2.71 42.78 12.40
C ARG A 79 -1.61 43.02 11.36
N GLU A 80 -0.34 43.05 11.77
CA GLU A 80 0.81 43.23 10.86
C GLU A 80 0.93 42.07 9.85
N LEU A 81 0.55 40.87 10.28
CA LEU A 81 0.45 39.72 9.40
C LEU A 81 -0.78 39.75 8.47
N GLY A 82 -1.70 40.69 8.69
CA GLY A 82 -2.96 40.83 7.96
C GLY A 82 -4.11 40.00 8.53
N PHE A 83 -3.94 39.42 9.72
CA PHE A 83 -4.94 38.59 10.38
C PHE A 83 -5.90 39.39 11.24
N LYS A 84 -7.18 39.06 11.13
CA LYS A 84 -8.24 39.64 11.95
C LYS A 84 -8.94 38.52 12.73
N PRO A 85 -8.77 38.44 14.06
CA PRO A 85 -9.47 37.45 14.86
C PRO A 85 -10.97 37.71 14.85
N SER A 86 -11.75 36.63 14.97
CA SER A 86 -13.21 36.67 14.99
C SER A 86 -13.74 37.20 16.32
N SER A 87 -13.05 36.91 17.43
CA SER A 87 -13.37 37.50 18.73
C SER A 87 -12.17 37.45 19.69
N VAL A 88 -12.18 38.29 20.73
CA VAL A 88 -11.25 38.21 21.86
C VAL A 88 -12.09 38.02 23.13
N ARG A 89 -12.00 36.83 23.74
CA ARG A 89 -12.80 36.46 24.91
C ARG A 89 -11.98 36.55 26.19
N ARG A 90 -12.61 37.01 27.28
CA ARG A 90 -12.00 37.04 28.60
C ARG A 90 -12.31 35.73 29.34
N SER A 91 -11.29 35.13 29.94
CA SER A 91 -11.43 34.06 30.94
C SER A 91 -10.75 34.48 32.25
N THR A 92 -10.99 33.75 33.33
CA THR A 92 -10.51 34.08 34.69
C THR A 92 -9.00 34.40 34.71
N ASN A 93 -8.19 33.58 34.03
CA ASN A 93 -6.72 33.68 34.06
C ASN A 93 -6.06 33.95 32.70
N ALA A 94 -6.82 34.09 31.61
CA ALA A 94 -6.28 34.27 30.25
C ALA A 94 -7.20 35.07 29.32
N ARG A 95 -6.63 35.64 28.25
CA ARG A 95 -7.38 36.15 27.09
C ARG A 95 -7.32 35.13 25.96
N HIS A 96 -8.46 34.88 25.31
CA HIS A 96 -8.55 33.93 24.20
C HIS A 96 -8.76 34.72 22.92
N ILE A 97 -7.78 34.72 22.03
CA ILE A 97 -7.91 35.30 20.68
C ILE A 97 -8.40 34.18 19.77
N VAL A 98 -9.58 34.34 19.19
CA VAL A 98 -10.32 33.26 18.52
C VAL A 98 -10.43 33.54 17.02
N PHE A 99 -10.03 32.59 16.20
CA PHE A 99 -10.25 32.53 14.76
C PHE A 99 -11.30 31.46 14.46
N GLY A 100 -12.49 31.90 14.03
CA GLY A 100 -13.58 31.04 13.59
C GLY A 100 -14.34 31.65 12.39
N GLY A 101 -15.07 30.84 11.63
CA GLY A 101 -15.79 31.31 10.44
C GLY A 101 -14.88 32.04 9.44
N ASN A 102 -15.27 33.24 8.99
CA ASN A 102 -14.49 34.02 8.02
C ASN A 102 -13.07 34.37 8.49
N GLY A 103 -12.88 34.66 9.78
CA GLY A 103 -11.55 34.95 10.32
C GLY A 103 -10.60 33.76 10.23
N LEU A 104 -11.14 32.54 10.36
CA LEU A 104 -10.38 31.31 10.15
C LEU A 104 -10.07 31.11 8.66
N ASN A 105 -11.02 31.35 7.76
CA ASN A 105 -10.79 31.21 6.31
C ASN A 105 -9.67 32.14 5.81
N GLU A 106 -9.62 33.40 6.25
CA GLU A 106 -8.53 34.31 5.87
C GLU A 106 -7.18 33.88 6.47
N LEU A 107 -7.17 33.32 7.68
CA LEU A 107 -5.97 32.72 8.27
C LEU A 107 -5.46 31.54 7.44
N LEU A 108 -6.33 30.58 7.12
CA LEU A 108 -5.98 29.39 6.33
C LEU A 108 -5.50 29.77 4.92
N LYS A 109 -6.15 30.76 4.29
CA LYS A 109 -5.74 31.31 2.99
C LYS A 109 -4.30 31.83 3.00
N ALA A 110 -3.92 32.55 4.05
CA ALA A 110 -2.56 33.09 4.16
C ALA A 110 -1.51 32.01 4.48
N LEU A 111 -1.93 30.85 5.02
CA LEU A 111 -1.04 29.72 5.29
C LEU A 111 -0.77 28.87 4.04
N VAL A 112 -1.55 29.00 2.96
CA VAL A 112 -1.38 28.22 1.73
C VAL A 112 0.05 28.31 1.13
N PRO A 113 0.70 29.48 1.05
CA PRO A 113 2.09 29.57 0.56
C PRO A 113 3.11 28.90 1.50
N ALA A 114 2.78 28.75 2.78
CA ALA A 114 3.64 28.12 3.79
C ALA A 114 3.41 26.59 3.90
N LEU A 115 2.39 26.05 3.20
CA LEU A 115 2.05 24.64 3.25
C LEU A 115 3.22 23.70 2.89
N PRO A 116 4.08 23.97 1.88
CA PRO A 116 5.27 23.15 1.65
C PRO A 116 6.19 23.06 2.87
N THR A 117 6.39 24.17 3.58
CA THR A 117 7.21 24.23 4.80
C THR A 117 6.55 23.49 5.96
N LEU A 118 5.22 23.59 6.10
CA LEU A 118 4.46 22.83 7.10
C LEU A 118 4.56 21.32 6.86
N TYR A 119 4.49 20.85 5.61
CA TYR A 119 4.77 19.46 5.28
C TYR A 119 6.19 19.06 5.64
N GLY A 120 7.19 19.87 5.28
CA GLY A 120 8.58 19.58 5.64
C GLY A 120 8.79 19.47 7.15
N LEU A 121 8.16 20.35 7.93
CA LEU A 121 8.20 20.29 9.40
C LEU A 121 7.52 19.02 9.93
N ARG A 122 6.31 18.70 9.44
CA ARG A 122 5.58 17.49 9.83
C ARG A 122 6.40 16.23 9.54
N ASP A 123 6.92 16.12 8.33
CA ASP A 123 7.63 14.94 7.86
C ASP A 123 8.94 14.75 8.66
N ALA A 124 9.70 15.82 8.89
CA ALA A 124 10.92 15.78 9.72
C ALA A 124 10.64 15.40 11.19
N LEU A 125 9.54 15.90 11.76
CA LEU A 125 9.14 15.54 13.12
C LEU A 125 8.68 14.08 13.21
N ALA A 126 7.98 13.59 12.18
CA ALA A 126 7.57 12.18 12.11
C ALA A 126 8.79 11.26 12.03
N GLU A 127 9.78 11.59 11.19
CA GLU A 127 11.06 10.87 11.11
C GLU A 127 11.80 10.88 12.46
N PHE A 128 11.86 12.04 13.13
CA PHE A 128 12.45 12.14 14.46
C PHE A 128 11.71 11.24 15.46
N ALA A 129 10.38 11.24 15.46
CA ALA A 129 9.58 10.42 16.36
C ALA A 129 9.79 8.92 16.10
N ASP A 130 9.86 8.49 14.83
CA ASP A 130 10.14 7.11 14.46
C ASP A 130 11.54 6.68 14.92
N ALA A 131 12.56 7.52 14.68
CA ALA A 131 13.92 7.25 15.15
C ALA A 131 13.99 7.19 16.68
N PHE A 132 13.32 8.11 17.37
CA PHE A 132 13.25 8.15 18.82
C PHE A 132 12.57 6.91 19.40
N GLU A 133 11.46 6.46 18.81
CA GLU A 133 10.77 5.23 19.22
C GLU A 133 11.69 4.02 19.13
N VAL A 134 12.39 3.85 18.01
CA VAL A 134 13.34 2.74 17.81
C VAL A 134 14.44 2.76 18.87
N VAL A 135 15.11 3.90 19.03
CA VAL A 135 16.23 4.05 19.97
C VAL A 135 15.77 3.86 21.42
N THR A 136 14.65 4.45 21.81
CA THR A 136 14.15 4.34 23.19
C THR A 136 13.61 2.97 23.52
N ARG A 137 12.91 2.30 22.60
CA ARG A 137 12.46 0.92 22.79
C ARG A 137 13.64 -0.01 23.04
N GLU A 138 14.71 0.12 22.26
CA GLU A 138 15.92 -0.69 22.42
C GLU A 138 16.63 -0.40 23.75
N LEU A 139 16.88 0.88 24.07
CA LEU A 139 17.58 1.28 25.29
C LEU A 139 16.79 0.92 26.56
N VAL A 140 15.47 1.16 26.57
CA VAL A 140 14.62 0.86 27.73
C VAL A 140 14.50 -0.64 27.95
N LYS A 141 14.30 -1.42 26.88
CA LYS A 141 14.29 -2.89 26.98
C LYS A 141 15.62 -3.42 27.48
N ARG A 142 16.74 -2.94 26.95
CA ARG A 142 18.08 -3.39 27.37
C ARG A 142 18.40 -3.04 28.82
N LYS A 143 18.01 -1.85 29.28
CA LYS A 143 18.37 -1.36 30.62
C LYS A 143 17.41 -1.81 31.72
N PHE A 144 16.13 -1.94 31.40
CA PHE A 144 15.07 -2.15 32.39
C PHE A 144 14.22 -3.40 32.14
N ASP A 145 14.43 -4.14 31.04
CA ASP A 145 13.62 -5.30 30.61
C ASP A 145 12.12 -5.01 30.48
N ILE A 146 11.79 -3.76 30.14
CA ILE A 146 10.42 -3.28 29.94
C ILE A 146 10.19 -3.01 28.45
N ASN A 147 9.08 -3.54 27.92
CA ASN A 147 8.61 -3.15 26.59
C ASN A 147 8.00 -1.73 26.66
N TRP A 148 8.74 -0.76 26.14
CA TRP A 148 8.33 0.65 26.11
C TRP A 148 7.40 0.94 24.92
N ALA A 149 6.19 1.42 25.23
CA ALA A 149 5.11 1.66 24.26
C ALA A 149 4.75 3.16 24.10
N TYR A 150 5.58 4.06 24.61
CA TYR A 150 5.34 5.51 24.44
C TYR A 150 5.66 5.93 23.01
N ASP A 151 4.67 6.51 22.35
CA ASP A 151 4.78 7.07 21.00
C ASP A 151 4.68 8.60 21.07
N MET A 152 5.78 9.26 20.70
CA MET A 152 5.90 10.71 20.66
C MET A 152 4.88 11.38 19.72
N LYS A 153 4.38 10.68 18.70
CA LYS A 153 3.36 11.19 17.79
C LYS A 153 2.03 11.46 18.50
N ASN A 154 1.84 10.90 19.71
CA ASN A 154 0.67 11.18 20.54
C ASN A 154 0.72 12.53 21.28
N GLU A 155 1.87 13.20 21.29
CA GLU A 155 2.03 14.51 21.91
C GLU A 155 1.15 15.58 21.24
N MET A 156 0.63 16.50 22.04
CA MET A 156 -0.35 17.51 21.58
C MET A 156 0.18 18.40 20.45
N PHE A 157 1.50 18.65 20.42
CA PHE A 157 2.14 19.44 19.39
C PHE A 157 1.99 18.79 18.00
N PHE A 158 2.24 17.47 17.88
CA PHE A 158 2.09 16.72 16.64
C PHE A 158 0.64 16.77 16.16
N LYS A 159 -0.31 16.52 17.08
CA LYS A 159 -1.75 16.53 16.77
C LYS A 159 -2.23 17.89 16.27
N LYS A 160 -1.76 18.99 16.88
CA LYS A 160 -2.13 20.34 16.46
C LYS A 160 -1.51 20.72 15.11
N LEU A 161 -0.25 20.35 14.86
CA LEU A 161 0.39 20.58 13.57
C LEU A 161 -0.37 19.85 12.45
N GLU A 162 -0.71 18.58 12.68
CA GLU A 162 -1.48 17.77 11.72
C GLU A 162 -2.86 18.38 11.47
N GLU A 163 -3.55 18.83 12.52
CA GLU A 163 -4.86 19.49 12.38
C GLU A 163 -4.74 20.80 11.58
N VAL A 164 -3.71 21.63 11.82
CA VAL A 164 -3.49 22.86 11.04
C VAL A 164 -3.23 22.54 9.57
N VAL A 165 -2.37 21.56 9.28
CA VAL A 165 -2.11 21.11 7.90
C VAL A 165 -3.41 20.65 7.24
N THR A 166 -4.18 19.80 7.92
CA THR A 166 -5.47 19.29 7.44
C THR A 166 -6.45 20.43 7.17
N MET A 167 -6.53 21.44 8.03
CA MET A 167 -7.41 22.60 7.82
C MET A 167 -7.01 23.42 6.59
N VAL A 168 -5.70 23.59 6.33
CA VAL A 168 -5.21 24.30 5.14
C VAL A 168 -5.47 23.47 3.87
N GLU A 169 -5.29 22.16 3.92
CA GLU A 169 -5.65 21.23 2.84
C GLU A 169 -7.15 21.32 2.52
N ASP A 170 -8.01 21.23 3.53
CA ASP A 170 -9.46 21.38 3.41
C ASP A 170 -9.85 22.74 2.80
N TYR A 171 -9.16 23.81 3.20
CA TYR A 171 -9.35 25.13 2.60
C TYR A 171 -9.03 25.13 1.11
N ILE A 172 -7.88 24.58 0.70
CA ILE A 172 -7.49 24.47 -0.71
C ILE A 172 -8.50 23.61 -1.46
N TYR A 173 -8.84 22.43 -0.94
CA TYR A 173 -9.76 21.49 -1.57
C TYR A 173 -11.11 22.12 -1.93
N ARG A 174 -11.63 22.98 -1.04
CA ARG A 174 -12.94 23.67 -1.22
C ARG A 174 -12.86 24.94 -2.05
N ASN A 175 -11.74 25.67 -2.01
CA ASN A 175 -11.64 27.02 -2.59
C ASN A 175 -10.81 27.08 -3.88
N VAL A 176 -10.09 26.01 -4.24
CA VAL A 176 -9.35 25.98 -5.49
C VAL A 176 -10.32 25.86 -6.66
N THR A 177 -10.14 26.74 -7.66
CA THR A 177 -10.78 26.63 -8.96
C THR A 177 -9.76 26.05 -9.94
N VAL A 178 -10.16 25.02 -10.68
CA VAL A 178 -9.30 24.38 -11.68
C VAL A 178 -9.81 24.72 -13.06
N GLU A 179 -8.96 25.32 -13.90
CA GLU A 179 -9.32 25.75 -15.24
C GLU A 179 -8.42 25.07 -16.28
N ARG A 180 -9.04 24.48 -17.30
CA ARG A 180 -8.34 23.91 -18.45
C ARG A 180 -8.20 24.98 -19.55
N GLY A 181 -6.98 25.19 -20.03
CA GLY A 181 -6.71 25.93 -21.25
C GLY A 181 -7.09 25.17 -22.53
N PRO A 182 -7.04 25.81 -23.70
CA PRO A 182 -7.37 25.17 -24.97
C PRO A 182 -6.41 24.01 -25.28
N LEU A 183 -6.89 23.04 -26.07
CA LEU A 183 -6.06 21.97 -26.60
C LEU A 183 -5.10 22.53 -27.67
N ASP A 184 -3.81 22.42 -27.40
CA ASP A 184 -2.72 22.73 -28.32
C ASP A 184 -2.25 21.44 -29.01
N THR A 185 -2.27 21.43 -30.34
CA THR A 185 -1.85 20.32 -31.21
C THR A 185 -0.62 20.67 -32.06
N SER A 186 -0.01 21.84 -31.84
CA SER A 186 1.14 22.32 -32.64
C SER A 186 2.46 21.59 -32.36
N GLY A 187 2.55 20.90 -31.21
CA GLY A 187 3.74 20.16 -30.79
C GLY A 187 3.69 18.66 -31.11
N GLN A 188 4.75 17.94 -30.73
CA GLN A 188 4.85 16.49 -30.88
C GLN A 188 3.71 15.73 -30.20
N TRP A 189 3.22 16.24 -29.06
CA TRP A 189 2.14 15.65 -28.29
C TRP A 189 1.03 16.68 -28.05
N PRO A 190 -0.25 16.34 -28.31
CA PRO A 190 -1.37 17.16 -27.93
C PRO A 190 -1.34 17.48 -26.43
N LYS A 191 -1.58 18.73 -26.05
CA LYS A 191 -1.44 19.18 -24.67
C LYS A 191 -2.45 20.26 -24.28
N ALA A 192 -2.73 20.38 -22.98
CA ALA A 192 -3.49 21.48 -22.40
C ALA A 192 -2.86 21.91 -21.07
N ILE A 193 -2.85 23.21 -20.80
CA ILE A 193 -2.40 23.76 -19.53
C ILE A 193 -3.58 23.76 -18.56
N ILE A 194 -3.44 23.12 -17.41
CA ILE A 194 -4.39 23.17 -16.30
C ILE A 194 -3.88 24.16 -15.26
N ARG A 195 -4.67 25.17 -14.95
CA ARG A 195 -4.35 26.24 -13.99
C ARG A 195 -5.14 26.04 -12.70
N PHE A 196 -4.46 26.21 -11.57
CA PHE A 196 -5.06 26.20 -10.24
C PHE A 196 -5.16 27.64 -9.75
N LYS A 197 -6.38 28.08 -9.43
CA LYS A 197 -6.66 29.44 -8.95
C LYS A 197 -7.16 29.43 -7.52
N LEU A 198 -6.67 30.36 -6.71
CA LEU A 198 -7.13 30.61 -5.34
C LEU A 198 -7.51 32.08 -5.21
N GLY A 199 -8.74 32.36 -4.75
CA GLY A 199 -9.27 33.73 -4.68
C GLY A 199 -9.27 34.45 -6.04
N GLY A 200 -9.51 33.71 -7.13
CA GLY A 200 -9.53 34.22 -8.51
C GLY A 200 -8.16 34.46 -9.15
N LYS A 201 -7.06 34.33 -8.41
CA LYS A 201 -5.68 34.49 -8.93
C LYS A 201 -5.05 33.14 -9.21
N GLU A 202 -4.27 33.05 -10.29
CA GLU A 202 -3.47 31.86 -10.59
C GLU A 202 -2.43 31.64 -9.50
N ALA A 203 -2.50 30.48 -8.84
CA ALA A 203 -1.54 30.07 -7.84
C ALA A 203 -0.41 29.24 -8.48
N THR A 204 -0.75 28.34 -9.41
CA THR A 204 0.18 27.49 -10.14
C THR A 204 -0.51 26.82 -11.34
N TYR A 205 0.24 26.07 -12.14
CA TYR A 205 -0.27 25.31 -13.27
C TYR A 205 0.49 23.99 -13.48
N ILE A 206 -0.10 23.08 -14.25
CA ILE A 206 0.55 21.88 -14.78
C ILE A 206 0.11 21.65 -16.23
N THR A 207 1.00 21.15 -17.08
CA THR A 207 0.64 20.83 -18.47
C THR A 207 0.32 19.34 -18.58
N VAL A 208 -0.86 19.02 -19.09
CA VAL A 208 -1.28 17.63 -19.38
C VAL A 208 -1.09 17.35 -20.86
N TYR A 209 -0.48 16.21 -21.16
CA TYR A 209 -0.13 15.72 -22.48
C TYR A 209 -0.83 14.40 -22.76
N TRP A 210 -1.10 14.16 -24.03
CA TRP A 210 -1.39 12.84 -24.59
C TRP A 210 -0.17 12.33 -25.34
N ARG A 211 0.48 11.26 -24.84
CA ARG A 211 1.71 10.71 -25.44
C ARG A 211 1.48 9.60 -26.46
N GLY A 212 0.22 9.32 -26.79
CA GLY A 212 -0.19 8.27 -27.72
C GLY A 212 -0.72 7.01 -27.04
N ASP A 213 -0.21 6.68 -25.86
CA ASP A 213 -0.63 5.55 -25.05
C ASP A 213 -0.99 5.93 -23.61
N GLU A 214 -0.63 7.11 -23.11
CA GLU A 214 -0.92 7.53 -21.74
C GLU A 214 -1.20 9.02 -21.60
N LEU A 215 -1.96 9.36 -20.55
CA LEU A 215 -1.99 10.71 -20.01
C LEU A 215 -0.73 10.95 -19.19
N TYR A 216 -0.09 12.09 -19.43
CA TYR A 216 1.13 12.50 -18.74
C TYR A 216 1.04 13.97 -18.37
N ALA A 217 1.21 14.31 -17.10
CA ALA A 217 1.19 15.69 -16.63
C ALA A 217 2.58 16.09 -16.14
N GLN A 218 3.03 17.28 -16.53
CA GLN A 218 4.34 17.79 -16.19
C GLN A 218 4.33 19.28 -15.90
N PHE A 219 5.10 19.65 -14.88
CA PHE A 219 5.55 21.00 -14.60
C PHE A 219 7.08 21.04 -14.59
N GLY A 220 7.64 22.17 -15.01
CA GLY A 220 9.08 22.49 -14.90
C GLY A 220 9.28 23.95 -14.56
N GLY A 221 10.11 24.25 -13.56
CA GLY A 221 10.35 25.63 -13.11
C GLY A 221 11.25 25.75 -11.89
N SER A 222 11.02 26.79 -11.08
CA SER A 222 11.74 27.00 -9.81
C SER A 222 11.34 25.97 -8.76
N ARG A 223 12.18 25.82 -7.73
CA ARG A 223 11.92 24.89 -6.61
C ARG A 223 10.63 25.28 -5.87
N GLU A 224 10.45 26.57 -5.63
CA GLU A 224 9.33 27.13 -4.89
C GLU A 224 8.00 26.84 -5.61
N ASN A 225 7.94 27.08 -6.93
CA ASN A 225 6.73 26.81 -7.71
C ASN A 225 6.44 25.30 -7.83
N ALA A 226 7.48 24.46 -7.95
CA ALA A 226 7.32 23.02 -7.96
C ALA A 226 6.79 22.49 -6.61
N GLN A 227 7.32 23.00 -5.50
CA GLN A 227 6.85 22.69 -4.15
C GLN A 227 5.42 23.17 -3.92
N GLN A 228 5.08 24.38 -4.36
CA GLN A 228 3.72 24.90 -4.26
C GLN A 228 2.72 24.05 -5.05
N LEU A 229 3.08 23.65 -6.28
CA LEU A 229 2.27 22.75 -7.10
C LEU A 229 2.09 21.39 -6.41
N ALA A 230 3.16 20.80 -5.90
CA ALA A 230 3.09 19.52 -5.20
C ALA A 230 2.17 19.61 -3.97
N SER A 231 2.23 20.71 -3.22
CA SER A 231 1.36 20.92 -2.06
C SER A 231 -0.12 21.07 -2.44
N ILE A 232 -0.43 21.77 -3.53
CA ILE A 232 -1.81 21.86 -4.04
C ILE A 232 -2.29 20.48 -4.51
N ILE A 233 -1.48 19.72 -5.25
CA ILE A 233 -1.85 18.36 -5.67
C ILE A 233 -2.14 17.46 -4.47
N ARG A 234 -1.29 17.51 -3.42
CA ARG A 234 -1.50 16.77 -2.16
C ARG A 234 -2.80 17.16 -1.47
N ALA A 235 -3.07 18.45 -1.34
CA ALA A 235 -4.34 18.95 -0.78
C ALA A 235 -5.57 18.51 -1.60
N LEU A 236 -5.41 18.21 -2.89
CA LEU A 236 -6.46 17.66 -3.75
C LEU A 236 -6.56 16.13 -3.72
N GLY A 237 -5.81 15.47 -2.84
CA GLY A 237 -5.79 14.02 -2.65
C GLY A 237 -4.85 13.27 -3.61
N GLY A 238 -3.97 13.97 -4.33
CA GLY A 238 -2.97 13.36 -5.20
C GLY A 238 -1.63 13.13 -4.52
N GLU A 239 -0.79 12.29 -5.14
CA GLU A 239 0.62 12.13 -4.77
C GLU A 239 1.49 12.92 -5.75
N ALA A 240 2.33 13.83 -5.23
CA ALA A 240 3.26 14.61 -6.04
C ALA A 240 4.66 14.61 -5.42
N GLU A 241 5.64 14.27 -6.26
CA GLU A 241 7.06 14.27 -5.94
C GLU A 241 7.77 15.40 -6.70
N VAL A 242 8.65 16.11 -6.00
CA VAL A 242 9.45 17.21 -6.55
C VAL A 242 10.86 16.70 -6.80
N LYS A 243 11.27 16.65 -8.07
CA LYS A 243 12.60 16.15 -8.48
C LYS A 243 13.39 17.23 -9.18
N TYR A 244 14.68 17.34 -8.83
CA TYR A 244 15.62 18.11 -9.62
C TYR A 244 16.09 17.28 -10.81
N VAL A 245 16.04 17.86 -12.02
CA VAL A 245 16.56 17.23 -13.22
C VAL A 245 17.56 18.20 -13.86
N GLU A 246 18.81 17.75 -13.92
CA GLU A 246 19.92 18.51 -14.48
C GLU A 246 19.59 19.05 -15.88
N GLY A 247 19.94 20.32 -16.13
CA GLY A 247 19.64 21.01 -17.39
C GLY A 247 18.17 21.43 -17.60
N THR A 248 17.24 21.01 -16.72
CA THR A 248 15.79 21.33 -16.88
C THR A 248 15.12 21.90 -15.63
N GLY A 249 15.81 21.91 -14.49
CA GLY A 249 15.31 22.49 -13.24
C GLY A 249 14.44 21.54 -12.42
N TRP A 250 13.59 22.11 -11.56
CA TRP A 250 12.71 21.35 -10.67
C TRP A 250 11.43 20.95 -11.39
N LYS A 251 11.05 19.67 -11.27
CA LYS A 251 9.92 19.06 -11.97
C LYS A 251 8.94 18.39 -11.03
N VAL A 252 7.68 18.42 -11.43
CA VAL A 252 6.60 17.58 -10.92
C VAL A 252 6.04 16.79 -12.10
N GLN A 253 5.92 15.47 -11.95
CA GLN A 253 5.46 14.57 -13.01
C GLN A 253 4.39 13.64 -12.46
N LEU A 254 3.26 13.53 -13.18
CA LEU A 254 2.20 12.57 -12.90
C LEU A 254 1.94 11.74 -14.15
N TYR A 255 1.91 10.42 -13.98
CA TYR A 255 1.41 9.50 -15.01
C TYR A 255 -0.10 9.32 -14.86
N THR A 256 -0.72 8.57 -15.77
CA THR A 256 -2.18 8.35 -15.78
C THR A 256 -2.73 8.00 -14.40
N ASP A 257 -2.09 7.08 -13.67
CA ASP A 257 -2.51 6.70 -12.30
C ASP A 257 -2.43 7.86 -11.29
N GLY A 258 -1.41 8.71 -11.38
CA GLY A 258 -1.27 9.90 -10.53
C GLY A 258 -2.25 11.01 -10.89
N ILE A 259 -2.55 11.17 -12.18
CA ILE A 259 -3.55 12.11 -12.70
C ILE A 259 -4.93 11.71 -12.19
N ILE A 260 -5.31 10.44 -12.36
CA ILE A 260 -6.61 9.98 -11.88
C ILE A 260 -6.61 9.90 -10.34
N ALA A 261 -5.49 9.70 -9.63
CA ALA A 261 -5.52 9.67 -8.16
C ALA A 261 -6.06 10.96 -7.52
N ILE A 262 -5.98 12.11 -8.18
CA ILE A 262 -6.52 13.39 -7.68
C ILE A 262 -8.04 13.41 -7.80
N ARG A 263 -8.75 13.43 -6.67
CA ARG A 263 -10.22 13.25 -6.59
C ARG A 263 -10.99 14.56 -6.37
N ASN A 264 -10.45 15.67 -6.85
CA ASN A 264 -11.15 16.96 -6.87
C ASN A 264 -12.01 17.09 -8.15
N ASN A 265 -13.28 17.52 -7.99
CA ASN A 265 -14.21 17.64 -9.12
C ASN A 265 -13.73 18.60 -10.22
N GLY A 266 -13.12 19.73 -9.86
CA GLY A 266 -12.58 20.68 -10.83
C GLY A 266 -11.45 20.06 -11.65
N TRP A 267 -10.55 19.33 -10.99
CA TRP A 267 -9.49 18.58 -11.65
C TRP A 267 -10.03 17.49 -12.59
N LEU A 268 -10.92 16.63 -12.10
CA LEU A 268 -11.48 15.53 -12.90
C LEU A 268 -12.23 16.07 -14.13
N ASN A 269 -12.98 17.17 -13.98
CA ASN A 269 -13.65 17.84 -15.10
C ASN A 269 -12.65 18.42 -16.11
N ALA A 270 -11.55 19.02 -15.65
CA ALA A 270 -10.49 19.53 -16.54
C ALA A 270 -9.82 18.40 -17.33
N VAL A 271 -9.52 17.27 -16.69
CA VAL A 271 -8.91 16.11 -17.35
C VAL A 271 -9.89 15.41 -18.29
N LYS A 272 -11.16 15.23 -17.87
CA LYS A 272 -12.21 14.66 -18.72
C LYS A 272 -12.46 15.52 -19.96
N SER A 273 -12.58 16.84 -19.79
CA SER A 273 -12.72 17.79 -20.91
C SER A 273 -11.54 17.74 -21.88
N PHE A 274 -10.32 17.52 -21.39
CA PHE A 274 -9.16 17.30 -22.26
C PHE A 274 -9.32 16.02 -23.09
N VAL A 275 -9.72 14.91 -22.47
CA VAL A 275 -9.97 13.62 -23.16
C VAL A 275 -11.14 13.71 -24.14
N ASP A 276 -12.22 14.39 -23.78
CA ASP A 276 -13.37 14.65 -24.66
C ASP A 276 -12.93 15.44 -25.90
N GLU A 277 -12.10 16.48 -25.73
CA GLU A 277 -11.60 17.27 -26.86
C GLU A 277 -10.66 16.45 -27.77
N LEU A 278 -9.80 15.59 -27.19
CA LEU A 278 -8.97 14.66 -27.96
C LEU A 278 -9.82 13.73 -28.84
N TYR A 279 -10.89 13.17 -28.28
CA TYR A 279 -11.81 12.30 -29.03
C TYR A 279 -12.56 13.07 -30.12
N SER A 280 -13.09 14.25 -29.80
CA SER A 280 -13.82 15.09 -30.75
C SER A 280 -12.98 15.49 -31.97
N LYS A 281 -11.65 15.62 -31.82
CA LYS A 281 -10.70 15.92 -32.89
C LYS A 281 -10.11 14.67 -33.56
N GLY A 282 -10.58 13.47 -33.21
CA GLY A 282 -10.10 12.22 -33.78
C GLY A 282 -8.66 11.85 -33.40
N LEU A 283 -8.11 12.42 -32.32
CA LEU A 283 -6.74 12.14 -31.85
C LEU A 283 -6.64 10.84 -31.04
N ILE A 284 -7.79 10.32 -30.58
CA ILE A 284 -7.92 9.02 -29.91
C ILE A 284 -9.14 8.27 -30.46
N GLY A 285 -9.05 6.94 -30.53
CA GLY A 285 -10.18 6.08 -30.94
C GLY A 285 -11.22 5.89 -29.85
N GLU A 286 -12.40 5.40 -30.23
CA GLU A 286 -13.56 5.22 -29.33
C GLU A 286 -13.27 4.28 -28.15
N GLU A 287 -12.61 3.14 -28.39
CA GLU A 287 -12.24 2.21 -27.33
C GLU A 287 -11.32 2.86 -26.29
N ARG A 288 -10.34 3.64 -26.77
CA ARG A 288 -9.39 4.34 -25.90
C ARG A 288 -10.07 5.46 -25.13
N TYR A 289 -10.96 6.19 -25.78
CA TYR A 289 -11.80 7.21 -25.13
C TYR A 289 -12.63 6.60 -24.00
N LYS A 290 -13.38 5.53 -24.27
CA LYS A 290 -14.19 4.83 -23.26
C LYS A 290 -13.35 4.34 -22.09
N GLN A 291 -12.16 3.78 -22.36
CA GLN A 291 -11.22 3.36 -21.33
C GLN A 291 -10.77 4.53 -20.44
N LEU A 292 -10.30 5.63 -21.04
CA LEU A 292 -9.80 6.79 -20.29
C LEU A 292 -10.90 7.44 -19.45
N VAL A 293 -12.10 7.61 -20.00
CA VAL A 293 -13.25 8.16 -19.26
C VAL A 293 -13.59 7.26 -18.06
N ARG A 294 -13.66 5.94 -18.27
CA ARG A 294 -13.89 4.97 -17.18
C ARG A 294 -12.80 5.07 -16.11
N ASP A 295 -11.54 5.17 -16.50
CA ASP A 295 -10.42 5.25 -15.55
C ASP A 295 -10.42 6.56 -14.75
N ILE A 296 -10.75 7.68 -15.40
CA ILE A 296 -10.92 8.99 -14.74
C ILE A 296 -12.04 8.91 -13.71
N GLU A 297 -13.21 8.41 -14.11
CA GLU A 297 -14.40 8.31 -13.24
C GLU A 297 -14.15 7.37 -12.06
N ALA A 298 -13.57 6.19 -12.32
CA ALA A 298 -13.56 5.13 -11.33
C ALA A 298 -12.56 5.34 -10.17
N GLY A 299 -11.35 5.85 -10.42
CA GLY A 299 -10.36 5.89 -9.33
C GLY A 299 -8.93 5.60 -9.75
N PRO A 300 -7.93 5.73 -8.87
CA PRO A 300 -6.77 4.86 -8.95
C PRO A 300 -7.22 3.38 -8.86
N ASN A 301 -6.43 2.46 -9.43
CA ASN A 301 -6.68 1.01 -9.35
C ASN A 301 -5.77 0.31 -8.33
N ALA A 302 -5.20 1.05 -7.38
CA ALA A 302 -4.15 0.52 -6.51
C ALA A 302 -4.54 0.55 -5.04
N VAL A 303 -4.04 -0.43 -4.29
CA VAL A 303 -4.22 -0.60 -2.84
C VAL A 303 -2.87 -0.82 -2.17
N LYS A 304 -2.71 -0.44 -0.91
CA LYS A 304 -1.43 -0.53 -0.20
C LYS A 304 -1.45 -1.61 0.88
N PHE A 305 -0.43 -2.45 0.91
CA PHE A 305 -0.20 -3.42 1.99
C PHE A 305 1.28 -3.70 2.16
N ALA A 306 1.76 -3.80 3.40
CA ALA A 306 3.19 -4.00 3.70
C ALA A 306 4.09 -2.95 3.03
N ARG A 307 3.63 -1.69 2.98
CA ARG A 307 4.27 -0.57 2.26
C ARG A 307 4.38 -0.73 0.73
N ILE A 308 3.79 -1.75 0.15
CA ILE A 308 3.78 -2.01 -1.30
C ILE A 308 2.45 -1.53 -1.90
N LYS A 309 2.51 -0.87 -3.07
CA LYS A 309 1.34 -0.44 -3.82
C LYS A 309 1.00 -1.49 -4.88
N PHE A 310 -0.05 -2.26 -4.65
CA PHE A 310 -0.53 -3.30 -5.56
C PHE A 310 -1.58 -2.75 -6.50
N SER A 311 -1.47 -3.06 -7.79
CA SER A 311 -2.53 -2.85 -8.77
C SER A 311 -3.60 -3.93 -8.67
N VAL A 312 -4.86 -3.51 -8.76
CA VAL A 312 -6.06 -4.34 -8.69
C VAL A 312 -6.70 -4.43 -10.06
N ASN A 313 -6.92 -5.65 -10.53
CA ASN A 313 -7.64 -5.93 -11.75
C ASN A 313 -8.71 -6.99 -11.52
N TYR A 314 -9.70 -7.04 -12.41
CA TYR A 314 -10.74 -8.05 -12.42
C TYR A 314 -11.01 -8.52 -13.85
N ASP A 315 -10.77 -9.81 -14.06
CA ASP A 315 -11.17 -10.55 -15.27
C ASP A 315 -11.72 -11.90 -14.83
N ASN A 316 -12.98 -11.91 -14.38
CA ASN A 316 -13.67 -13.03 -13.70
C ASN A 316 -12.99 -13.54 -12.41
N LYS A 317 -11.80 -13.03 -12.09
CA LYS A 317 -10.98 -13.29 -10.91
C LYS A 317 -10.42 -11.98 -10.41
N VAL A 318 -10.43 -11.80 -9.09
CA VAL A 318 -9.70 -10.70 -8.44
C VAL A 318 -8.20 -10.94 -8.59
N LEU A 319 -7.49 -9.98 -9.17
CA LEU A 319 -6.04 -10.00 -9.38
C LEU A 319 -5.41 -8.83 -8.64
N VAL A 320 -4.53 -9.14 -7.68
CA VAL A 320 -3.77 -8.13 -6.91
C VAL A 320 -2.29 -8.37 -7.16
N ARG A 321 -1.65 -7.45 -7.87
CA ARG A 321 -0.26 -7.63 -8.33
C ARG A 321 0.61 -6.39 -8.17
N TYR A 322 1.91 -6.60 -8.02
CA TYR A 322 2.94 -5.57 -7.98
C TYR A 322 4.04 -5.93 -8.97
N GLN A 323 4.51 -4.95 -9.75
CA GLN A 323 5.51 -5.15 -10.81
C GLN A 323 6.77 -4.31 -10.51
N PRO A 324 7.70 -4.81 -9.68
CA PRO A 324 8.94 -4.10 -9.39
C PRO A 324 9.82 -3.98 -10.64
N ARG A 325 10.51 -2.84 -10.75
CA ARG A 325 11.37 -2.52 -11.91
C ARG A 325 12.78 -3.09 -11.81
N ASN A 326 13.18 -3.58 -10.64
CA ASN A 326 14.50 -4.13 -10.39
C ASN A 326 14.46 -5.17 -9.26
N GLU A 327 15.54 -5.94 -9.16
CA GLU A 327 15.68 -7.02 -8.20
C GLU A 327 15.65 -6.54 -6.75
N ASP A 328 16.24 -5.39 -6.43
CA ASP A 328 16.21 -4.82 -5.08
C ASP A 328 14.78 -4.53 -4.62
N SER A 329 13.97 -3.93 -5.50
CA SER A 329 12.57 -3.63 -5.23
C SER A 329 11.72 -4.90 -5.11
N LYS A 330 12.05 -5.95 -5.88
CA LYS A 330 11.45 -7.29 -5.74
C LYS A 330 11.76 -7.86 -4.36
N ASN A 331 13.05 -7.93 -4.00
CA ASN A 331 13.50 -8.51 -2.74
C ASN A 331 12.95 -7.75 -1.54
N ALA A 332 12.93 -6.42 -1.58
CA ALA A 332 12.33 -5.58 -0.56
C ALA A 332 10.83 -5.89 -0.38
N ALA A 333 10.09 -6.04 -1.48
CA ALA A 333 8.66 -6.38 -1.43
C ALA A 333 8.42 -7.79 -0.88
N VAL A 334 9.18 -8.79 -1.31
CA VAL A 334 9.10 -10.16 -0.78
C VAL A 334 9.39 -10.20 0.71
N ASN A 335 10.45 -9.51 1.16
CA ASN A 335 10.82 -9.43 2.56
C ASN A 335 9.74 -8.72 3.39
N ALA A 336 9.14 -7.64 2.87
CA ALA A 336 8.06 -6.94 3.54
C ALA A 336 6.81 -7.83 3.73
N LEU A 337 6.43 -8.61 2.71
CA LEU A 337 5.31 -9.56 2.81
C LEU A 337 5.61 -10.69 3.82
N LYS A 338 6.83 -11.25 3.79
CA LYS A 338 7.28 -12.26 4.76
C LYS A 338 7.30 -11.73 6.18
N ALA A 339 7.72 -10.48 6.39
CA ALA A 339 7.72 -9.82 7.69
C ALA A 339 6.30 -9.64 8.27
N ARG A 340 5.28 -9.57 7.41
CA ARG A 340 3.87 -9.57 7.82
C ARG A 340 3.31 -10.98 8.07
N GLY A 341 4.12 -12.04 7.94
CA GLY A 341 3.71 -13.43 8.14
C GLY A 341 3.20 -14.13 6.89
N LEU A 342 3.27 -13.49 5.71
CA LEU A 342 2.85 -14.14 4.46
C LEU A 342 3.93 -15.08 3.91
N LYS A 343 3.50 -16.25 3.40
CA LYS A 343 4.40 -17.28 2.87
C LYS A 343 4.43 -17.26 1.35
N GLU A 344 5.62 -17.19 0.79
CA GLU A 344 5.84 -17.31 -0.65
C GLU A 344 5.44 -18.71 -1.15
N GLY A 345 4.81 -18.78 -2.33
CA GLY A 345 4.26 -20.02 -2.89
C GLY A 345 2.90 -20.43 -2.32
N VAL A 346 2.45 -19.81 -1.22
CA VAL A 346 1.12 -20.06 -0.62
C VAL A 346 0.28 -18.79 -0.68
N HIS A 347 0.71 -17.73 0.02
CA HIS A 347 -0.02 -16.47 0.15
C HIS A 347 0.29 -15.48 -0.97
N PHE A 348 1.48 -15.58 -1.56
CA PHE A 348 1.85 -14.81 -2.73
C PHE A 348 2.79 -15.60 -3.63
N THR A 349 2.86 -15.23 -4.90
CA THR A 349 3.75 -15.84 -5.89
C THR A 349 4.66 -14.77 -6.47
N VAL A 350 5.89 -15.16 -6.79
CA VAL A 350 6.86 -14.32 -7.50
C VAL A 350 7.12 -14.97 -8.84
N THR A 351 6.95 -14.18 -9.91
CA THR A 351 7.20 -14.59 -11.29
C THR A 351 8.26 -13.67 -11.85
N GLU A 352 9.29 -14.25 -12.45
CA GLU A 352 10.37 -13.52 -13.09
C GLU A 352 10.33 -13.79 -14.58
N HIS A 353 10.25 -12.73 -15.38
CA HIS A 353 10.32 -12.78 -16.83
C HIS A 353 11.46 -11.87 -17.28
N GLY A 354 12.19 -12.25 -18.32
CA GLY A 354 13.29 -11.41 -18.77
C GLY A 354 13.86 -11.83 -20.11
N SER A 355 14.23 -10.81 -20.87
CA SER A 355 15.07 -10.93 -22.05
C SER A 355 16.19 -9.91 -21.94
N TYR A 356 17.36 -10.28 -22.44
CA TYR A 356 18.50 -9.41 -22.55
C TYR A 356 18.63 -8.96 -24.00
N GLU A 357 18.85 -7.66 -24.19
CA GLU A 357 19.20 -7.07 -25.47
C GLU A 357 20.70 -6.79 -25.47
N ILE A 358 21.45 -7.51 -26.30
CA ILE A 358 22.88 -7.24 -26.50
C ILE A 358 23.01 -6.40 -27.76
N ARG A 359 23.45 -5.14 -27.62
CA ARG A 359 23.75 -4.26 -28.74
C ARG A 359 25.22 -4.36 -29.07
N VAL A 360 25.52 -4.69 -30.32
CA VAL A 360 26.89 -4.84 -30.80
C VAL A 360 27.24 -3.68 -31.73
N THR A 361 28.47 -3.18 -31.65
CA THR A 361 28.96 -2.13 -32.55
C THR A 361 29.01 -2.62 -34.00
N LYS A 362 29.13 -1.70 -34.96
CA LYS A 362 29.17 -2.08 -36.39
C LYS A 362 30.37 -2.98 -36.66
N GLU A 363 31.49 -2.64 -36.06
CA GLU A 363 32.81 -3.20 -36.28
C GLU A 363 32.91 -4.60 -35.66
N ALA A 364 32.23 -4.83 -34.54
CA ALA A 364 32.22 -6.11 -33.84
C ALA A 364 31.12 -7.08 -34.29
N TYR A 365 30.14 -6.63 -35.09
CA TYR A 365 28.91 -7.38 -35.36
C TYR A 365 29.14 -8.74 -36.04
N ALA A 366 29.94 -8.76 -37.10
CA ALA A 366 30.23 -10.01 -37.83
C ALA A 366 30.95 -11.02 -36.92
N LYS A 367 31.92 -10.55 -36.14
CA LYS A 367 32.67 -11.35 -35.17
C LYS A 367 31.78 -11.88 -34.03
N ALA A 368 30.80 -11.09 -33.61
CA ALA A 368 29.82 -11.50 -32.60
C ALA A 368 28.92 -12.62 -33.11
N LEU A 369 28.40 -12.53 -34.35
CA LEU A 369 27.59 -13.59 -34.94
C LEU A 369 28.40 -14.88 -35.18
N GLU A 370 29.65 -14.73 -35.63
CA GLU A 370 30.56 -15.86 -35.78
C GLU A 370 30.82 -16.56 -34.44
N ALA A 371 31.06 -15.80 -33.36
CA ALA A 371 31.25 -16.33 -32.02
C ALA A 371 30.02 -17.12 -31.52
N LEU A 372 28.81 -16.63 -31.78
CA LEU A 372 27.59 -17.33 -31.39
C LEU A 372 27.32 -18.58 -32.24
N THR A 373 27.68 -18.55 -33.52
CA THR A 373 27.54 -19.72 -34.42
C THR A 373 28.51 -20.84 -34.05
N HIS A 374 29.72 -20.50 -33.59
CA HIS A 374 30.72 -21.47 -33.13
C HIS A 374 30.51 -21.93 -31.69
N SER A 375 29.61 -21.30 -30.95
CA SER A 375 29.20 -21.75 -29.63
C SER A 375 28.11 -22.82 -29.74
N SER A 376 27.86 -23.58 -28.67
CA SER A 376 26.73 -24.53 -28.59
C SER A 376 25.36 -23.83 -28.48
N LEU A 377 25.25 -22.57 -28.90
CA LEU A 377 24.06 -21.75 -28.77
C LEU A 377 23.29 -21.68 -30.10
N LYS A 378 21.99 -21.94 -30.06
CA LYS A 378 21.13 -21.94 -31.25
C LYS A 378 20.27 -20.70 -31.34
N GLU A 379 20.20 -20.13 -32.54
CA GLU A 379 19.27 -19.06 -32.86
C GLU A 379 17.81 -19.58 -32.84
N GLY A 380 16.88 -18.79 -32.30
CA GLY A 380 15.49 -19.16 -32.03
C GLY A 380 15.27 -19.89 -30.69
N GLU A 381 16.27 -20.64 -30.22
CA GLU A 381 16.21 -21.37 -28.95
C GLU A 381 16.81 -20.56 -27.80
N HIS A 382 18.04 -20.08 -27.96
CA HIS A 382 18.80 -19.38 -26.90
C HIS A 382 18.88 -17.87 -27.13
N TYR A 383 19.01 -17.45 -28.38
CA TYR A 383 19.04 -16.05 -28.80
C TYR A 383 18.32 -15.84 -30.13
N SER A 384 18.02 -14.60 -30.52
CA SER A 384 17.51 -14.24 -31.84
C SER A 384 18.15 -12.95 -32.32
N VAL A 385 18.48 -12.87 -33.60
CA VAL A 385 19.23 -11.74 -34.16
C VAL A 385 18.29 -10.75 -34.84
N TYR A 386 18.53 -9.46 -34.63
CA TYR A 386 17.86 -8.37 -35.32
C TYR A 386 18.87 -7.47 -36.03
N ASP A 387 19.25 -7.91 -37.24
CA ASP A 387 20.34 -7.33 -38.05
C ASP A 387 20.22 -5.83 -38.27
N LYS A 388 19.00 -5.34 -38.52
CA LYS A 388 18.75 -3.92 -38.81
C LYS A 388 19.24 -2.98 -37.70
N ARG A 389 19.31 -3.46 -36.44
CA ARG A 389 19.81 -2.67 -35.31
C ARG A 389 21.07 -3.24 -34.67
N ARG A 390 21.65 -4.33 -35.20
CA ARG A 390 22.79 -5.06 -34.61
C ARG A 390 22.51 -5.46 -33.16
N VAL A 391 21.31 -6.01 -32.98
CA VAL A 391 20.77 -6.40 -31.67
C VAL A 391 20.67 -7.92 -31.62
N ILE A 392 21.14 -8.51 -30.53
CA ILE A 392 20.97 -9.93 -30.23
C ILE A 392 20.07 -10.02 -29.00
N HIS A 393 18.86 -10.52 -29.18
CA HIS A 393 17.93 -10.79 -28.08
C HIS A 393 18.26 -12.15 -27.47
N VAL A 394 18.34 -12.23 -26.15
CA VAL A 394 18.78 -13.41 -25.42
C VAL A 394 17.78 -13.71 -24.32
N LYS A 395 17.38 -14.98 -24.15
CA LYS A 395 16.54 -15.37 -23.01
C LYS A 395 17.36 -15.30 -21.72
N LYS A 396 16.72 -14.97 -20.58
CA LYS A 396 17.38 -14.80 -19.27
C LYS A 396 18.41 -15.90 -18.97
N ASP A 397 18.00 -17.16 -19.11
CA ASP A 397 18.80 -18.33 -18.70
C ASP A 397 20.03 -18.59 -19.61
N HIS A 398 20.13 -17.89 -20.73
CA HIS A 398 21.22 -18.01 -21.69
C HIS A 398 22.09 -16.75 -21.78
N LYS A 399 21.79 -15.70 -20.99
CA LYS A 399 22.55 -14.45 -20.98
C LYS A 399 24.03 -14.70 -20.76
N ASP A 400 24.39 -15.36 -19.66
CA ASP A 400 25.80 -15.55 -19.31
C ASP A 400 26.52 -16.41 -20.34
N ALA A 401 25.84 -17.42 -20.91
CA ALA A 401 26.39 -18.24 -21.98
C ALA A 401 26.67 -17.43 -23.25
N VAL A 402 25.73 -16.59 -23.68
CA VAL A 402 25.90 -15.69 -24.84
C VAL A 402 27.02 -14.67 -24.57
N VAL A 403 27.01 -14.01 -23.40
CA VAL A 403 28.03 -13.01 -23.05
C VAL A 403 29.43 -13.64 -22.96
N ASN A 404 29.54 -14.84 -22.38
CA ASN A 404 30.81 -15.55 -22.31
C ASN A 404 31.31 -16.01 -23.69
N ALA A 405 30.42 -16.40 -24.60
CA ALA A 405 30.80 -16.70 -25.98
C ALA A 405 31.38 -15.46 -26.70
N LEU A 406 30.77 -14.28 -26.51
CA LEU A 406 31.27 -13.03 -27.07
C LEU A 406 32.63 -12.64 -26.48
N LYS A 407 32.77 -12.71 -25.14
CA LYS A 407 34.05 -12.44 -24.45
C LYS A 407 35.14 -13.45 -24.85
N GLY A 408 34.78 -14.72 -25.01
CA GLY A 408 35.67 -15.78 -25.48
C GLY A 408 36.20 -15.56 -26.90
N ALA A 409 35.44 -14.87 -27.75
CA ALA A 409 35.89 -14.41 -29.06
C ALA A 409 36.75 -13.14 -29.01
N GLY A 410 37.08 -12.63 -27.83
CA GLY A 410 37.85 -11.41 -27.65
C GLY A 410 37.06 -10.15 -28.00
N LEU A 411 35.75 -10.12 -27.70
CA LEU A 411 34.94 -8.91 -27.71
C LEU A 411 34.82 -8.35 -26.29
N GLU A 412 34.97 -7.04 -26.14
CA GLU A 412 34.94 -6.36 -24.85
C GLU A 412 33.57 -5.72 -24.57
N GLU A 413 33.00 -6.02 -23.39
CA GLU A 413 31.76 -5.38 -22.92
C GLU A 413 32.02 -3.90 -22.59
N GLY A 414 31.18 -3.00 -23.09
CA GLY A 414 31.35 -1.54 -23.00
C GLY A 414 32.07 -0.91 -24.19
N ARG A 415 32.83 -1.70 -24.97
CA ARG A 415 33.52 -1.26 -26.20
C ARG A 415 32.89 -1.83 -27.45
N ASP A 416 32.77 -3.15 -27.53
CA ASP A 416 32.32 -3.89 -28.70
C ASP A 416 30.86 -4.30 -28.62
N PHE A 417 30.37 -4.53 -27.41
CA PHE A 417 28.94 -4.77 -27.16
C PHE A 417 28.50 -4.22 -25.82
N THR A 418 27.20 -3.99 -25.67
CA THR A 418 26.57 -3.59 -24.41
C THR A 418 25.39 -4.50 -24.13
N VAL A 419 25.26 -4.93 -22.88
CA VAL A 419 24.16 -5.80 -22.43
C VAL A 419 23.12 -4.95 -21.72
N ARG A 420 21.87 -5.00 -22.19
CA ARG A 420 20.74 -4.31 -21.56
C ARG A 420 19.67 -5.34 -21.19
N GLY A 421 19.51 -5.61 -19.90
CA GLY A 421 18.43 -6.44 -19.40
C GLY A 421 17.11 -5.68 -19.31
N SER A 422 16.00 -6.32 -19.67
CA SER A 422 14.67 -5.93 -19.20
C SER A 422 14.12 -7.07 -18.35
N GLU A 423 14.58 -7.13 -17.10
CA GLU A 423 13.99 -8.04 -16.12
C GLU A 423 12.67 -7.45 -15.63
N GLN A 424 11.61 -8.23 -15.81
CA GLN A 424 10.27 -7.91 -15.36
C GLN A 424 9.92 -8.87 -14.22
N TYR A 425 9.65 -8.28 -13.07
CA TYR A 425 9.25 -9.01 -11.89
C TYR A 425 7.75 -8.82 -11.69
N GLU A 426 7.05 -9.86 -11.28
CA GLU A 426 5.64 -9.77 -10.90
C GLU A 426 5.37 -10.56 -9.63
N ILE A 427 4.89 -9.85 -8.60
CA ILE A 427 4.44 -10.42 -7.34
C ILE A 427 2.92 -10.40 -7.33
N ARG A 428 2.27 -11.55 -7.12
CA ARG A 428 0.81 -11.66 -7.04
C ARG A 428 0.37 -12.18 -5.68
N ILE A 429 -0.60 -11.51 -5.04
CA ILE A 429 -1.27 -12.05 -3.86
C ILE A 429 -2.27 -13.12 -4.31
N THR A 430 -2.20 -14.31 -3.70
CA THR A 430 -3.11 -15.43 -4.00
C THR A 430 -4.43 -15.27 -3.23
N TYR A 431 -5.43 -16.11 -3.51
CA TYR A 431 -6.65 -16.14 -2.71
C TYR A 431 -6.39 -16.56 -1.26
N ASP A 432 -5.45 -17.49 -1.03
CA ASP A 432 -5.02 -17.82 0.34
C ASP A 432 -4.32 -16.63 1.01
N GLY A 433 -3.57 -15.83 0.25
CA GLY A 433 -3.03 -14.58 0.75
C GLY A 433 -4.11 -13.57 1.14
N LEU A 434 -5.14 -13.40 0.32
CA LEU A 434 -6.27 -12.52 0.65
C LEU A 434 -7.04 -13.00 1.88
N ARG A 435 -7.24 -14.32 2.02
CA ARG A 435 -7.84 -14.94 3.22
C ARG A 435 -6.98 -14.70 4.46
N GLU A 436 -5.66 -14.86 4.34
CA GLU A 436 -4.74 -14.63 5.44
C GLU A 436 -4.73 -13.15 5.87
N ILE A 437 -4.72 -12.22 4.92
CA ILE A 437 -4.84 -10.78 5.23
C ILE A 437 -6.20 -10.50 5.89
N GLN A 438 -7.28 -11.15 5.45
CA GLN A 438 -8.58 -11.05 6.12
C GLN A 438 -8.56 -11.60 7.55
N ARG A 439 -7.81 -12.67 7.85
CA ARG A 439 -7.62 -13.15 9.21
C ARG A 439 -6.88 -12.13 10.07
N MET A 440 -5.81 -11.52 9.53
CA MET A 440 -5.08 -10.43 10.20
C MET A 440 -6.04 -9.29 10.56
N ALA A 441 -6.89 -8.86 9.61
CA ALA A 441 -7.89 -7.83 9.84
C ALA A 441 -8.87 -8.20 10.96
N LEU A 442 -9.40 -9.44 10.95
CA LEU A 442 -10.32 -9.92 12.00
C LEU A 442 -9.66 -10.02 13.37
N ASN A 443 -8.34 -10.20 13.42
CA ASN A 443 -7.55 -10.22 14.65
C ASN A 443 -7.09 -8.81 15.10
N GLY A 444 -7.57 -7.74 14.45
CA GLY A 444 -7.32 -6.35 14.84
C GLY A 444 -6.14 -5.66 14.14
N ASP A 445 -5.62 -6.24 13.05
CA ASP A 445 -4.60 -5.58 12.24
C ASP A 445 -5.21 -4.47 11.36
N LEU A 446 -4.98 -3.22 11.75
CA LEU A 446 -5.55 -2.04 11.09
C LEU A 446 -5.09 -1.87 9.64
N GLU A 447 -3.85 -2.24 9.29
CA GLU A 447 -3.35 -2.14 7.92
C GLU A 447 -4.05 -3.17 7.02
N ALA A 448 -4.23 -4.39 7.54
CA ALA A 448 -4.96 -5.45 6.83
C ALA A 448 -6.45 -5.09 6.64
N GLU A 449 -7.09 -4.53 7.68
CA GLU A 449 -8.48 -4.05 7.59
C GLU A 449 -8.62 -2.96 6.52
N GLN A 450 -7.72 -1.97 6.55
CA GLN A 450 -7.68 -0.91 5.56
C GLN A 450 -7.50 -1.46 4.14
N PHE A 451 -6.56 -2.40 3.95
CA PHE A 451 -6.32 -3.02 2.65
C PHE A 451 -7.55 -3.73 2.09
N ILE A 452 -8.26 -4.53 2.90
CA ILE A 452 -9.47 -5.25 2.44
C ILE A 452 -10.58 -4.26 2.06
N ARG A 453 -10.77 -3.20 2.85
CA ARG A 453 -11.77 -2.16 2.58
C ARG A 453 -11.46 -1.42 1.28
N GLU A 454 -10.21 -1.01 1.08
CA GLU A 454 -9.77 -0.33 -0.15
C GLU A 454 -9.88 -1.25 -1.37
N LEU A 455 -9.56 -2.55 -1.22
CA LEU A 455 -9.70 -3.54 -2.29
C LEU A 455 -11.16 -3.68 -2.73
N GLU A 456 -12.10 -3.78 -1.78
CA GLU A 456 -13.53 -3.84 -2.09
C GLU A 456 -14.00 -2.58 -2.82
N ASP A 457 -13.61 -1.41 -2.34
CA ASP A 457 -13.97 -0.11 -2.92
C ASP A 457 -13.44 0.05 -4.36
N VAL A 458 -12.17 -0.31 -4.60
CA VAL A 458 -11.58 -0.30 -5.95
C VAL A 458 -12.33 -1.26 -6.88
N LEU A 459 -12.65 -2.48 -6.43
CA LEU A 459 -13.41 -3.44 -7.24
C LEU A 459 -14.82 -2.95 -7.56
N ARG A 460 -15.51 -2.38 -6.57
CA ARG A 460 -16.87 -1.82 -6.71
C ARG A 460 -16.90 -0.69 -7.73
N ARG A 461 -15.99 0.29 -7.59
CA ARG A 461 -15.94 1.48 -8.46
C ARG A 461 -15.55 1.15 -9.90
N ARG A 462 -14.62 0.20 -10.11
CA ARG A 462 -14.06 -0.10 -11.44
C ARG A 462 -14.76 -1.23 -12.19
N TYR A 463 -15.26 -2.22 -11.48
CA TYR A 463 -15.74 -3.48 -12.08
C TYR A 463 -17.16 -3.87 -11.61
N GLY A 464 -17.76 -3.10 -10.69
CA GLY A 464 -19.12 -3.27 -10.24
C GLY A 464 -19.33 -4.42 -9.26
N GLN A 465 -20.60 -4.75 -9.01
CA GLN A 465 -21.00 -5.66 -7.93
C GLN A 465 -20.54 -7.11 -8.15
N ASN A 466 -20.37 -7.56 -9.40
CA ASN A 466 -19.88 -8.91 -9.69
C ASN A 466 -18.46 -9.14 -9.15
N ALA A 467 -17.59 -8.13 -9.28
CA ALA A 467 -16.24 -8.19 -8.74
C ALA A 467 -16.23 -8.19 -7.20
N VAL A 468 -17.11 -7.42 -6.57
CA VAL A 468 -17.32 -7.40 -5.11
C VAL A 468 -17.80 -8.76 -4.62
N ASN A 469 -18.81 -9.35 -5.29
CA ASN A 469 -19.32 -10.67 -4.93
C ASN A 469 -18.20 -11.73 -5.03
N LYS A 470 -17.33 -11.63 -6.03
CA LYS A 470 -16.17 -12.53 -6.14
C LYS A 470 -15.17 -12.34 -5.01
N LEU A 471 -14.90 -11.10 -4.58
CA LEU A 471 -14.07 -10.84 -3.40
C LEU A 471 -14.72 -11.45 -2.14
N ILE A 472 -16.03 -11.23 -1.94
CA ILE A 472 -16.77 -11.80 -0.79
C ILE A 472 -16.66 -13.32 -0.79
N GLU A 473 -16.86 -13.99 -1.93
CA GLU A 473 -16.67 -15.43 -2.08
C GLU A 473 -15.27 -15.87 -1.61
N VAL A 474 -14.23 -15.16 -2.03
CA VAL A 474 -12.83 -15.46 -1.66
C VAL A 474 -12.57 -15.27 -0.16
N LEU A 475 -13.14 -14.22 0.46
CA LEU A 475 -12.90 -13.85 1.86
C LEU A 475 -13.81 -14.57 2.86
N THR A 476 -14.97 -15.06 2.43
CA THR A 476 -15.99 -15.69 3.30
C THR A 476 -15.41 -16.83 4.15
N PRO A 477 -14.59 -17.76 3.61
CA PRO A 477 -13.99 -18.82 4.42
C PRO A 477 -13.27 -18.31 5.67
N ALA A 478 -12.54 -17.19 5.57
CA ALA A 478 -11.83 -16.60 6.70
C ALA A 478 -12.78 -15.95 7.73
N LYS A 479 -13.94 -15.44 7.30
CA LYS A 479 -14.93 -14.76 8.16
C LYS A 479 -15.76 -15.72 9.01
N VAL A 480 -15.96 -16.95 8.54
CA VAL A 480 -16.79 -17.97 9.21
C VAL A 480 -15.96 -18.96 10.05
N GLU A 481 -14.65 -18.76 10.17
CA GLU A 481 -13.77 -19.65 10.94
C GLU A 481 -14.16 -19.67 12.42
N GLY A 482 -14.40 -20.87 12.96
CA GLY A 482 -14.79 -21.07 14.35
C GLY A 482 -16.20 -20.57 14.73
N THR A 483 -17.05 -20.16 13.77
CA THR A 483 -18.40 -19.64 14.06
C THR A 483 -19.50 -20.69 13.94
N ALA A 484 -19.23 -21.84 13.30
CA ALA A 484 -20.24 -22.87 13.11
C ALA A 484 -20.49 -23.63 14.41
N GLU A 485 -21.73 -23.63 14.86
CA GLU A 485 -22.19 -24.34 16.04
C GLU A 485 -22.69 -25.75 15.69
N LEU A 486 -22.64 -26.64 16.68
CA LEU A 486 -23.24 -27.97 16.64
C LEU A 486 -24.42 -27.99 17.62
N PRO A 487 -25.50 -28.76 17.35
CA PRO A 487 -25.61 -29.74 16.27
C PRO A 487 -25.95 -29.14 14.90
N LEU A 488 -25.31 -29.64 13.83
CA LEU A 488 -25.52 -29.19 12.46
C LEU A 488 -26.51 -30.12 11.72
N ALA A 489 -27.61 -29.56 11.22
CA ALA A 489 -28.61 -30.31 10.45
C ALA A 489 -28.07 -30.70 9.06
N VAL A 490 -28.21 -31.99 8.72
CA VAL A 490 -27.88 -32.55 7.40
C VAL A 490 -29.19 -32.90 6.70
N ARG A 491 -29.38 -32.35 5.51
CA ARG A 491 -30.60 -32.53 4.72
C ARG A 491 -30.30 -33.21 3.38
N ASP A 492 -31.26 -33.98 2.88
CA ASP A 492 -31.22 -34.52 1.52
C ASP A 492 -31.52 -33.44 0.47
N ASP A 493 -31.42 -33.79 -0.82
CA ASP A 493 -31.73 -32.88 -1.94
C ASP A 493 -33.19 -32.39 -1.97
N LYS A 494 -34.08 -33.06 -1.23
CA LYS A 494 -35.50 -32.69 -1.08
C LYS A 494 -35.75 -31.83 0.17
N GLY A 495 -34.70 -31.52 0.94
CA GLY A 495 -34.76 -30.71 2.15
C GLY A 495 -35.17 -31.47 3.41
N ASN A 496 -35.33 -32.79 3.37
CA ASN A 496 -35.67 -33.61 4.54
C ASN A 496 -34.46 -33.75 5.46
N LEU A 497 -34.66 -33.67 6.77
CA LEU A 497 -33.61 -33.93 7.76
C LEU A 497 -33.26 -35.43 7.76
N ILE A 498 -32.01 -35.76 7.45
CA ILE A 498 -31.53 -37.15 7.36
C ILE A 498 -30.45 -37.49 8.40
N ALA A 499 -29.78 -36.48 8.97
CA ALA A 499 -28.90 -36.63 10.13
C ALA A 499 -28.69 -35.28 10.84
N ARG A 500 -28.14 -35.32 12.05
CA ARG A 500 -27.56 -34.16 12.74
C ARG A 500 -26.13 -34.49 13.11
N VAL A 501 -25.16 -33.69 12.68
CA VAL A 501 -23.79 -33.79 13.19
C VAL A 501 -23.82 -33.22 14.60
N VAL A 502 -23.57 -34.04 15.61
CA VAL A 502 -23.69 -33.68 17.02
C VAL A 502 -22.34 -33.37 17.65
N ASP A 503 -21.25 -33.93 17.13
CA ASP A 503 -19.90 -33.66 17.61
C ASP A 503 -18.85 -33.78 16.49
N LEU A 504 -17.77 -33.02 16.62
CA LEU A 504 -16.60 -33.03 15.74
C LEU A 504 -15.33 -33.12 16.60
N LYS A 505 -14.74 -34.31 16.63
CA LYS A 505 -13.48 -34.57 17.36
C LYS A 505 -12.32 -34.64 16.38
N TYR A 506 -11.12 -34.42 16.89
CA TYR A 506 -9.89 -34.62 16.14
C TYR A 506 -8.88 -35.45 16.93
N GLU A 507 -8.04 -36.18 16.19
CA GLU A 507 -6.90 -36.92 16.71
C GLU A 507 -5.70 -36.63 15.80
N PHE A 508 -4.53 -36.37 16.39
CA PHE A 508 -3.28 -36.50 15.66
C PHE A 508 -2.90 -37.97 15.63
N VAL A 509 -2.49 -38.49 14.48
CA VAL A 509 -2.19 -39.91 14.30
C VAL A 509 -0.80 -40.04 13.70
N GLU A 510 0.03 -40.85 14.34
CA GLU A 510 1.38 -41.19 13.88
C GLU A 510 1.51 -42.72 13.90
N ASN A 511 1.98 -43.32 12.82
CA ASN A 511 2.07 -44.79 12.67
C ASN A 511 0.76 -45.53 12.99
N GLY A 512 -0.39 -44.90 12.70
CA GLY A 512 -1.72 -45.46 12.94
C GLY A 512 -2.24 -45.34 14.37
N GLN A 513 -1.45 -44.81 15.31
CA GLN A 513 -1.83 -44.62 16.71
C GLN A 513 -2.14 -43.15 17.03
N PRO A 514 -3.18 -42.86 17.84
CA PRO A 514 -3.44 -41.50 18.32
C PRO A 514 -2.32 -40.98 19.22
N VAL A 515 -1.87 -39.75 18.97
CA VAL A 515 -0.83 -39.06 19.73
C VAL A 515 -1.30 -37.65 20.11
N GLY A 516 -0.72 -37.06 21.16
CA GLY A 516 -1.04 -35.68 21.58
C GLY A 516 -0.48 -34.59 20.65
N GLN A 517 0.57 -34.94 19.90
CA GLN A 517 1.24 -34.12 18.90
C GLN A 517 2.05 -35.04 17.97
N CYS A 518 2.16 -34.69 16.69
CA CYS A 518 3.09 -35.30 15.74
C CYS A 518 3.64 -34.25 14.77
N ALA A 519 4.70 -34.58 14.05
CA ALA A 519 5.22 -33.76 12.96
C ALA A 519 5.92 -34.60 11.89
N GLY A 520 6.02 -34.06 10.66
CA GLY A 520 6.63 -34.76 9.54
C GLY A 520 5.62 -35.55 8.70
N GLU A 521 6.15 -36.38 7.79
CA GLU A 521 5.35 -37.02 6.72
C GLU A 521 4.30 -38.00 7.27
N ASP A 522 4.64 -38.68 8.37
CA ASP A 522 3.78 -39.68 9.01
C ASP A 522 2.71 -39.06 9.92
N CYS A 523 2.73 -37.75 10.12
CA CYS A 523 1.76 -37.05 10.95
C CYS A 523 0.45 -36.81 10.19
N ARG A 524 -0.63 -37.41 10.69
CA ARG A 524 -1.97 -37.32 10.10
C ARG A 524 -2.94 -36.62 11.03
N LEU A 525 -3.89 -35.89 10.44
CA LEU A 525 -5.02 -35.31 11.16
C LEU A 525 -6.27 -36.17 10.88
N ARG A 526 -6.77 -36.86 11.90
CA ARG A 526 -8.01 -37.61 11.82
C ARG A 526 -9.15 -36.78 12.39
N VAL A 527 -10.15 -36.47 11.57
CA VAL A 527 -11.40 -35.85 11.97
C VAL A 527 -12.45 -36.93 12.16
N VAL A 528 -13.06 -36.99 13.34
CA VAL A 528 -14.13 -37.93 13.69
C VAL A 528 -15.44 -37.15 13.82
N VAL A 529 -16.36 -37.45 12.93
CA VAL A 529 -17.69 -36.84 12.86
C VAL A 529 -18.68 -37.77 13.57
N GLU A 530 -19.23 -37.33 14.70
CA GLU A 530 -20.33 -38.02 15.37
C GLU A 530 -21.65 -37.44 14.88
N TYR A 531 -22.56 -38.31 14.41
CA TYR A 531 -23.85 -37.88 13.88
C TYR A 531 -24.99 -38.77 14.37
N GLU A 532 -26.15 -38.17 14.50
CA GLU A 532 -27.39 -38.79 14.97
C GLU A 532 -28.40 -38.86 13.82
N LEU A 533 -28.95 -40.04 13.57
CA LEU A 533 -30.03 -40.26 12.62
C LEU A 533 -31.38 -39.81 13.23
N PRO A 534 -32.42 -39.52 12.42
CA PRO A 534 -33.76 -39.25 12.94
C PRO A 534 -34.34 -40.34 13.85
N SER A 535 -33.81 -41.57 13.76
CA SER A 535 -34.14 -42.70 14.64
C SER A 535 -33.53 -42.60 16.04
N GLY A 536 -32.64 -41.63 16.31
CA GLY A 536 -31.86 -41.51 17.54
C GLY A 536 -30.57 -42.34 17.57
N GLU A 537 -30.31 -43.13 16.52
CA GLU A 537 -29.07 -43.92 16.41
C GLU A 537 -27.88 -42.98 16.15
N ARG A 538 -26.80 -43.15 16.94
CA ARG A 538 -25.54 -42.42 16.76
C ARG A 538 -24.52 -43.25 16.00
N ARG A 539 -23.87 -42.62 15.03
CA ARG A 539 -22.82 -43.22 14.19
C ARG A 539 -21.62 -42.30 14.08
N GLN A 540 -20.51 -42.85 13.59
CA GLN A 540 -19.28 -42.11 13.37
C GLN A 540 -18.78 -42.25 11.94
N PHE A 541 -18.34 -41.13 11.37
CA PHE A 541 -17.66 -41.04 10.09
C PHE A 541 -16.25 -40.46 10.30
N LYS A 542 -15.22 -41.08 9.74
CA LYS A 542 -13.82 -40.70 9.97
C LYS A 542 -13.16 -40.26 8.67
N MET A 543 -12.46 -39.13 8.73
CA MET A 543 -11.65 -38.60 7.63
C MET A 543 -10.21 -38.45 8.11
N GLU A 544 -9.26 -39.06 7.42
CA GLU A 544 -7.85 -38.97 7.78
C GLU A 544 -7.09 -38.19 6.70
N TRP A 545 -6.54 -37.05 7.11
CA TRP A 545 -5.74 -36.14 6.32
C TRP A 545 -4.26 -36.46 6.49
N TYR A 546 -3.53 -36.50 5.38
CA TYR A 546 -2.09 -36.76 5.34
C TYR A 546 -1.40 -35.85 4.32
N TRP A 547 -0.08 -35.75 4.43
CA TRP A 547 0.76 -35.03 3.48
C TRP A 547 1.06 -35.92 2.28
N ALA A 548 0.68 -35.50 1.07
CA ALA A 548 1.10 -36.17 -0.16
C ALA A 548 2.28 -35.44 -0.80
N GLU A 549 3.29 -36.20 -1.21
CA GLU A 549 4.47 -35.71 -1.90
C GLU A 549 4.20 -35.49 -3.40
N LYS A 550 4.62 -34.34 -3.93
CA LYS A 550 4.71 -34.04 -5.36
C LYS A 550 6.10 -33.53 -5.70
N ARG A 551 6.82 -34.24 -6.57
CA ARG A 551 8.13 -33.80 -7.08
C ARG A 551 7.93 -33.07 -8.41
N GLU A 552 8.38 -31.83 -8.49
CA GLU A 552 8.45 -31.10 -9.76
C GLU A 552 9.90 -30.79 -10.11
N LYS A 553 10.23 -30.95 -11.39
CA LYS A 553 11.55 -30.63 -11.91
C LYS A 553 11.53 -29.17 -12.38
N LYS A 554 12.26 -28.30 -11.69
CA LYS A 554 12.57 -26.94 -12.15
C LYS A 554 14.04 -26.91 -12.51
N ASP A 555 14.31 -26.84 -13.80
CA ASP A 555 15.66 -26.85 -14.38
C ASP A 555 16.47 -28.10 -13.97
N GLN A 556 17.63 -27.90 -13.32
CA GLN A 556 18.49 -28.96 -12.79
C GLN A 556 18.13 -29.38 -11.35
N THR A 557 17.11 -28.78 -10.73
CA THR A 557 16.71 -29.05 -9.36
C THR A 557 15.34 -29.71 -9.26
N THR A 558 15.23 -30.73 -8.41
CA THR A 558 13.93 -31.34 -8.07
C THR A 558 13.44 -30.69 -6.79
N VAL A 559 12.29 -30.02 -6.86
CA VAL A 559 11.64 -29.43 -5.70
C VAL A 559 10.51 -30.36 -5.26
N THR A 560 10.54 -30.76 -3.98
CA THR A 560 9.48 -31.57 -3.37
C THR A 560 8.45 -30.65 -2.70
N TYR A 561 7.19 -30.80 -3.08
CA TYR A 561 6.05 -30.11 -2.50
C TYR A 561 5.18 -31.11 -1.75
N TYR A 562 4.83 -30.82 -0.51
CA TYR A 562 3.82 -31.57 0.23
C TYR A 562 2.48 -30.86 0.14
N TYR A 563 1.39 -31.56 -0.15
CA TYR A 563 0.04 -30.98 -0.18
C TYR A 563 -0.94 -31.79 0.67
N GLU A 564 -1.97 -31.16 1.21
CA GLU A 564 -2.98 -31.81 2.04
C GLU A 564 -3.92 -32.69 1.22
N ILE A 565 -4.14 -33.93 1.66
CA ILE A 565 -5.10 -34.83 1.04
C ILE A 565 -5.79 -35.73 2.07
N ALA A 566 -7.07 -36.02 1.86
CA ALA A 566 -7.77 -37.12 2.52
C ALA A 566 -8.49 -37.99 1.48
N ARG A 567 -8.59 -39.30 1.78
CA ARG A 567 -9.29 -40.28 0.93
C ARG A 567 -10.33 -41.11 1.71
N PRO A 568 -11.35 -40.49 2.30
CA PRO A 568 -12.39 -41.24 3.02
C PRO A 568 -13.17 -42.15 2.07
N THR A 569 -13.64 -43.28 2.60
CA THR A 569 -14.56 -44.18 1.91
C THR A 569 -15.96 -43.96 2.45
N VAL A 570 -16.84 -43.44 1.60
CA VAL A 570 -18.23 -43.07 1.92
C VAL A 570 -19.15 -44.24 1.58
N LYS A 571 -19.84 -44.79 2.58
CA LYS A 571 -20.54 -46.09 2.49
C LYS A 571 -21.98 -45.97 2.03
N ASP A 572 -22.69 -44.95 2.50
CA ASP A 572 -24.12 -44.76 2.28
C ASP A 572 -24.47 -43.30 1.98
N ASP A 573 -25.72 -43.06 1.60
CA ASP A 573 -26.19 -41.74 1.16
C ASP A 573 -26.26 -40.73 2.32
N VAL A 574 -26.31 -41.20 3.58
CA VAL A 574 -26.24 -40.33 4.76
C VAL A 574 -24.82 -39.79 4.93
N GLU A 575 -23.80 -40.65 4.82
CA GLU A 575 -22.40 -40.22 4.83
C GLU A 575 -22.07 -39.29 3.65
N VAL A 576 -22.66 -39.52 2.46
CA VAL A 576 -22.53 -38.59 1.32
C VAL A 576 -23.05 -37.21 1.68
N ALA A 577 -24.24 -37.13 2.27
CA ALA A 577 -24.84 -35.85 2.65
C ALA A 577 -24.09 -35.16 3.80
N ILE A 578 -23.57 -35.92 4.76
CA ILE A 578 -22.69 -35.40 5.82
C ILE A 578 -21.44 -34.81 5.20
N LEU A 579 -20.76 -35.54 4.32
CA LEU A 579 -19.53 -35.07 3.67
C LEU A 579 -19.79 -33.80 2.85
N ARG A 580 -20.89 -33.77 2.10
CA ARG A 580 -21.32 -32.60 1.33
C ARG A 580 -21.59 -31.41 2.24
N THR A 581 -22.29 -31.64 3.34
CA THR A 581 -22.60 -30.58 4.30
C THR A 581 -21.33 -30.01 4.91
N LEU A 582 -20.37 -30.87 5.29
CA LEU A 582 -19.12 -30.46 5.95
C LEU A 582 -18.11 -29.81 4.99
N THR A 583 -17.97 -30.33 3.77
CA THR A 583 -16.84 -30.00 2.87
C THR A 583 -17.26 -29.46 1.50
N GLY A 584 -18.55 -29.52 1.16
CA GLY A 584 -19.06 -29.20 -0.19
C GLY A 584 -18.97 -30.36 -1.19
N GLU A 585 -18.22 -31.43 -0.90
CA GLU A 585 -18.04 -32.58 -1.79
C GLU A 585 -19.11 -33.67 -1.59
N ALA A 586 -19.67 -34.19 -2.69
CA ALA A 586 -20.75 -35.18 -2.66
C ALA A 586 -20.47 -36.34 -3.61
N LYS A 587 -19.94 -37.46 -3.09
CA LYS A 587 -19.75 -38.67 -3.89
C LYS A 587 -19.72 -39.92 -3.02
N ARG A 588 -20.36 -41.00 -3.48
CA ARG A 588 -20.29 -42.33 -2.86
C ARG A 588 -18.99 -43.05 -3.25
N GLY A 589 -18.46 -43.88 -2.35
CA GLY A 589 -17.20 -44.59 -2.56
C GLY A 589 -15.99 -43.78 -2.10
N GLN A 590 -14.83 -43.98 -2.72
CA GLN A 590 -13.61 -43.27 -2.35
C GLN A 590 -13.66 -41.83 -2.87
N VAL A 591 -13.62 -40.85 -1.96
CA VAL A 591 -13.64 -39.42 -2.27
C VAL A 591 -12.26 -38.83 -2.07
N ARG A 592 -11.82 -37.93 -2.96
CA ARG A 592 -10.56 -37.21 -2.80
C ARG A 592 -10.84 -35.80 -2.30
N LEU A 593 -10.42 -35.49 -1.09
CA LEU A 593 -10.51 -34.16 -0.50
C LEU A 593 -9.13 -33.50 -0.51
N ASN A 594 -9.06 -32.21 -0.84
CA ASN A 594 -7.81 -31.43 -0.88
C ASN A 594 -7.89 -30.24 0.09
N ALA A 595 -6.93 -29.31 0.00
CA ALA A 595 -6.81 -28.15 0.90
C ALA A 595 -8.11 -27.33 1.05
N ASP A 596 -8.85 -27.07 -0.04
CA ASP A 596 -10.11 -26.31 0.02
C ASP A 596 -11.17 -26.99 0.91
N GLN A 597 -11.27 -28.32 0.86
CA GLN A 597 -12.19 -29.08 1.71
C GLN A 597 -11.73 -29.13 3.17
N LEU A 598 -10.42 -29.12 3.43
CA LEU A 598 -9.89 -28.99 4.78
C LEU A 598 -10.18 -27.60 5.35
N ASP A 599 -10.05 -26.55 4.53
CA ASP A 599 -10.38 -25.17 4.92
C ASP A 599 -11.87 -25.01 5.25
N ALA A 600 -12.77 -25.70 4.54
CA ALA A 600 -14.19 -25.71 4.87
C ALA A 600 -14.47 -26.20 6.30
N LEU A 601 -13.66 -27.11 6.84
CA LEU A 601 -13.79 -27.62 8.21
C LEU A 601 -13.33 -26.61 9.28
N ARG A 602 -12.51 -25.61 8.93
CA ARG A 602 -12.06 -24.56 9.85
C ARG A 602 -13.20 -23.68 10.38
N ARG A 603 -14.39 -23.74 9.77
CA ARG A 603 -15.59 -23.06 10.29
C ARG A 603 -16.04 -23.57 11.65
N PHE A 604 -15.64 -24.77 12.05
CA PHE A 604 -15.95 -25.34 13.36
C PHE A 604 -14.82 -25.05 14.34
N LYS A 605 -15.15 -24.46 15.50
CA LYS A 605 -14.15 -24.04 16.50
C LYS A 605 -13.24 -25.19 16.95
N ALA A 606 -13.81 -26.38 17.15
CA ALA A 606 -13.08 -27.58 17.57
C ALA A 606 -12.02 -28.04 16.55
N LEU A 607 -12.23 -27.79 15.25
CA LEU A 607 -11.34 -28.23 14.19
C LEU A 607 -10.36 -27.14 13.74
N LYS A 608 -10.72 -25.86 13.86
CA LYS A 608 -9.87 -24.72 13.48
C LYS A 608 -8.46 -24.83 14.07
N ASP A 609 -8.38 -24.89 15.41
CA ASP A 609 -7.10 -24.90 16.12
C ASP A 609 -6.30 -26.19 15.84
N ALA A 610 -7.00 -27.31 15.64
CA ALA A 610 -6.39 -28.60 15.31
C ALA A 610 -5.76 -28.60 13.91
N ILE A 611 -6.45 -28.02 12.93
CA ILE A 611 -5.97 -27.89 11.55
C ILE A 611 -4.75 -26.98 11.51
N ASP A 612 -4.78 -25.86 12.22
CA ASP A 612 -3.66 -24.92 12.29
C ASP A 612 -2.43 -25.58 12.92
N LYS A 613 -2.61 -26.25 14.05
CA LYS A 613 -1.54 -27.02 14.70
C LYS A 613 -1.01 -28.16 13.81
N TRP A 614 -1.88 -28.85 13.05
CA TRP A 614 -1.42 -29.87 12.10
C TRP A 614 -0.61 -29.26 10.95
N ARG A 615 -1.00 -28.11 10.43
CA ARG A 615 -0.29 -27.42 9.34
C ARG A 615 1.08 -26.88 9.76
N GLU A 616 1.25 -26.51 11.04
CA GLU A 616 2.58 -26.21 11.60
C GLU A 616 3.54 -27.40 11.54
N SER A 617 2.99 -28.61 11.57
CA SER A 617 3.73 -29.87 11.54
C SER A 617 4.14 -30.32 10.13
N ARG A 618 3.82 -29.52 9.10
CA ARG A 618 4.10 -29.81 7.69
C ARG A 618 5.58 -30.18 7.48
N PRO A 619 5.88 -31.25 6.74
CA PRO A 619 7.26 -31.60 6.40
C PRO A 619 8.00 -30.41 5.78
N ARG A 620 9.16 -30.06 6.33
CA ARG A 620 10.04 -29.04 5.74
C ARG A 620 10.73 -29.65 4.52
N GLY A 621 10.43 -29.14 3.34
CA GLY A 621 11.15 -29.50 2.12
C GLY A 621 12.51 -28.80 2.07
N GLU A 622 13.54 -29.34 2.73
CA GLU A 622 14.93 -28.91 2.49
C GLU A 622 15.90 -30.11 2.49
N ARG A 623 16.35 -30.48 1.28
CA ARG A 623 17.77 -30.50 0.90
C ARG A 623 17.92 -30.83 -0.58
N SER A 624 18.54 -29.91 -1.33
CA SER A 624 19.11 -30.22 -2.63
C SER A 624 20.16 -31.33 -2.45
N GLN A 625 19.90 -32.53 -2.95
CA GLN A 625 20.98 -33.50 -3.13
C GLN A 625 21.70 -33.16 -4.42
N ASN A 626 22.90 -32.58 -4.31
CA ASN A 626 23.87 -32.63 -5.39
C ASN A 626 24.22 -34.10 -5.61
N THR A 627 23.59 -34.75 -6.58
CA THR A 627 24.10 -36.01 -7.14
C THR A 627 25.24 -35.68 -8.11
N GLY A 628 26.35 -35.20 -7.57
CA GLY A 628 27.66 -35.27 -8.21
C GLY A 628 28.39 -36.44 -7.60
N GLN A 629 28.27 -37.61 -8.21
CA GLN A 629 29.05 -38.80 -7.88
C GLN A 629 30.53 -38.49 -8.05
N GLY A 630 31.32 -38.74 -7.00
CA GLY A 630 32.75 -38.94 -7.12
C GLY A 630 33.02 -40.40 -7.47
N ALA A 631 33.58 -40.61 -8.67
CA ALA A 631 34.62 -41.57 -9.04
C ALA A 631 34.81 -41.48 -10.56
#